data_AF-A0A7S1P8B8-F1
#
_entry.id   AF-A0A7S1P8B8-F1
#
_cell.length_a   1.000
_cell.length_b   1.000
_cell.length_c   1.000
_cell.angle_alpha   90.00
_cell.angle_beta   90.00
_cell.angle_gamma   90.00
#
_symmetry.space_group_name_H-M   'P 1'
#
loop_
_entity.id
_entity.type
_entity.pdbx_description
1 polymer ?
#
loop_
_entity_poly.entity_id
_entity_poly.type
_entity_poly.pdbx_seq_one_letter_code
_entity_poly.pdbx_strand_id
1 'polypeptide(L)'
;YDVAPGLKAFAFHTAFGGQAGFANGILALANQCEVVVDDVIYYSEPMFADGAIAQAIDEVHAMNKSYFSACGNNAESGTFEIFNKDPEPETIYKGIFESSYQFHIFNATDATYLPVNISVNSTAIIVMNYDQDYFSITENGTGAEADIDMFLYDENGTQILEYSTSGGNGDPIESLIFTNEGPYETFLLRLGKVAHKTPGDAVKADPNFIMLVYFGVSRDNDFIFGPSEYGHSNANGGCGVCAAEYQNTTAFGKFEVTKVNWYSSQGGAPIFFDPDGTRKAIPQIRESPYVCGPDGANTNLFPPREYMTPERDREGDGLPNFFGTSASAPHVAALAALIKDYNKDLTPDQIKKLLADTAQDMDDESTAHFDEKFDFKTGYGFVNGSAAFEELETLVTIATGSDDDYDEDRLRREAFDAVRRPNDRREEVLLEHMAHTQATGAGLVSVYSTTLREEDEYGGS
;
A
#
# COMPACT_ATOMS: atom_id res chain seq x y z
N TYR A 1 -14.93 -13.24 -15.40
CA TYR A 1 -15.94 -13.40 -16.48
C TYR A 1 -17.31 -13.00 -15.96
N ASP A 2 -17.76 -13.55 -14.83
CA ASP A 2 -19.11 -13.29 -14.28
C ASP A 2 -19.40 -11.82 -13.96
N VAL A 3 -18.38 -11.05 -13.54
CA VAL A 3 -18.50 -9.61 -13.27
C VAL A 3 -18.67 -8.78 -14.54
N ALA A 4 -18.11 -9.24 -15.67
CA ALA A 4 -18.21 -8.58 -16.98
C ALA A 4 -18.68 -9.56 -18.05
N PRO A 5 -19.96 -9.98 -17.98
CA PRO A 5 -20.51 -10.98 -18.89
C PRO A 5 -20.58 -10.39 -20.30
N GLY A 6 -19.82 -10.99 -21.24
CA GLY A 6 -19.73 -10.51 -22.62
C GLY A 6 -18.36 -9.97 -23.05
N LEU A 7 -17.37 -10.00 -22.14
CA LEU A 7 -15.98 -9.70 -22.48
C LEU A 7 -15.50 -10.63 -23.62
N LYS A 8 -15.15 -10.04 -24.76
CA LYS A 8 -14.93 -10.76 -26.03
C LYS A 8 -13.62 -11.56 -26.03
N ALA A 9 -12.61 -11.09 -25.30
CA ALA A 9 -11.28 -11.69 -25.24
C ALA A 9 -10.59 -11.31 -23.93
N PHE A 10 -9.74 -12.20 -23.43
CA PHE A 10 -8.80 -11.95 -22.33
C PHE A 10 -7.40 -12.29 -22.81
N ALA A 11 -6.40 -11.57 -22.30
CA ALA A 11 -4.99 -11.90 -22.47
C ALA A 11 -4.36 -12.15 -21.09
N PHE A 12 -3.38 -13.04 -21.05
CA PHE A 12 -2.66 -13.37 -19.83
C PHE A 12 -1.16 -13.27 -20.10
N HIS A 13 -0.44 -12.74 -19.11
CA HIS A 13 1.01 -12.77 -19.06
C HIS A 13 1.43 -13.11 -17.64
N THR A 14 2.52 -13.86 -17.48
CA THR A 14 3.03 -14.16 -16.15
C THR A 14 3.65 -12.91 -15.52
N ALA A 15 3.38 -12.67 -14.24
CA ALA A 15 4.11 -11.70 -13.43
C ALA A 15 5.42 -12.29 -12.88
N PHE A 16 5.61 -13.62 -12.89
CA PHE A 16 6.71 -14.31 -12.19
C PHE A 16 8.03 -14.42 -12.98
N GLY A 17 8.32 -13.44 -13.85
CA GLY A 17 9.55 -13.35 -14.63
C GLY A 17 10.65 -12.46 -14.01
N GLY A 18 10.49 -12.06 -12.74
CA GLY A 18 11.22 -10.94 -12.15
C GLY A 18 10.59 -9.60 -12.52
N GLN A 19 11.00 -8.51 -11.84
CA GLN A 19 10.41 -7.18 -12.04
C GLN A 19 10.47 -6.70 -13.50
N ALA A 20 11.59 -6.90 -14.18
CA ALA A 20 11.72 -6.57 -15.61
C ALA A 20 10.82 -7.43 -16.51
N GLY A 21 10.64 -8.72 -16.18
CA GLY A 21 9.73 -9.60 -16.90
C GLY A 21 8.26 -9.20 -16.72
N PHE A 22 7.90 -8.78 -15.50
CA PHE A 22 6.58 -8.27 -15.18
C PHE A 22 6.29 -6.95 -15.92
N ALA A 23 7.20 -5.97 -15.85
CA ALA A 23 7.10 -4.70 -16.58
C ALA A 23 6.89 -4.90 -18.09
N ASN A 24 7.71 -5.75 -18.73
CA ASN A 24 7.56 -6.08 -20.15
C ASN A 24 6.22 -6.79 -20.44
N GLY A 25 5.75 -7.65 -19.54
CA GLY A 25 4.46 -8.31 -19.62
C GLY A 25 3.29 -7.33 -19.58
N ILE A 26 3.34 -6.33 -18.70
CA ILE A 26 2.36 -5.25 -18.60
C ILE A 26 2.26 -4.53 -19.95
N LEU A 27 3.38 -4.10 -20.53
CA LEU A 27 3.38 -3.40 -21.82
C LEU A 27 2.90 -4.30 -22.97
N ALA A 28 3.23 -5.59 -22.95
CA ALA A 28 2.75 -6.56 -23.93
C ALA A 28 1.22 -6.77 -23.86
N LEU A 29 0.65 -6.79 -22.64
CA LEU A 29 -0.79 -6.84 -22.42
C LEU A 29 -1.45 -5.52 -22.84
N ALA A 30 -0.86 -4.39 -22.47
CA ALA A 30 -1.36 -3.07 -22.83
C ALA A 30 -1.45 -2.89 -24.35
N ASN A 31 -0.61 -3.52 -25.17
CA ASN A 31 -0.76 -3.48 -26.62
C ASN A 31 -2.03 -4.16 -27.17
N GLN A 32 -2.71 -4.99 -26.37
CA GLN A 32 -3.86 -5.80 -26.78
C GLN A 32 -5.13 -5.55 -25.95
N CYS A 33 -4.98 -4.93 -24.77
CA CYS A 33 -6.03 -4.71 -23.80
C CYS A 33 -6.23 -3.21 -23.53
N GLU A 34 -7.47 -2.81 -23.23
CA GLU A 34 -7.81 -1.44 -22.79
C GLU A 34 -7.72 -1.27 -21.27
N VAL A 35 -7.86 -2.39 -20.56
CA VAL A 35 -7.77 -2.48 -19.10
C VAL A 35 -6.82 -3.62 -18.76
N VAL A 36 -5.82 -3.34 -17.93
CA VAL A 36 -4.86 -4.32 -17.41
C VAL A 36 -5.03 -4.39 -15.89
N VAL A 37 -4.84 -5.59 -15.33
CA VAL A 37 -4.92 -5.79 -13.88
C VAL A 37 -3.92 -6.84 -13.44
N ASP A 38 -3.40 -6.68 -12.23
CA ASP A 38 -2.57 -7.65 -11.55
C ASP A 38 -2.99 -7.83 -10.08
N ASP A 39 -2.42 -8.87 -9.45
CA ASP A 39 -2.61 -9.22 -8.06
C ASP A 39 -1.30 -9.65 -7.36
N VAL A 40 -0.14 -9.15 -7.81
CA VAL A 40 1.19 -9.67 -7.44
C VAL A 40 2.09 -8.58 -6.86
N ILE A 41 2.62 -8.81 -5.66
CA ILE A 41 3.62 -7.93 -5.04
C ILE A 41 5.04 -8.44 -5.28
N TYR A 42 5.97 -7.52 -5.58
CA TYR A 42 7.41 -7.79 -5.50
C TYR A 42 8.01 -7.10 -4.28
N TYR A 43 8.53 -7.89 -3.33
CA TYR A 43 9.10 -7.35 -2.10
C TYR A 43 10.23 -6.34 -2.32
N SER A 44 11.01 -6.53 -3.39
CA SER A 44 12.18 -5.70 -3.71
C SER A 44 11.86 -4.49 -4.58
N GLU A 45 10.61 -4.08 -4.72
CA GLU A 45 10.28 -2.83 -5.39
C GLU A 45 10.68 -1.62 -4.54
N PRO A 46 11.18 -0.54 -5.19
CA PRO A 46 11.46 0.71 -4.51
C PRO A 46 10.25 1.26 -3.76
N MET A 47 10.46 1.68 -2.51
CA MET A 47 9.41 2.36 -1.71
C MET A 47 9.40 3.87 -1.93
N PHE A 48 10.57 4.47 -2.23
CA PHE A 48 10.73 5.93 -2.35
C PHE A 48 10.86 6.45 -3.79
N ALA A 49 10.72 5.57 -4.78
CA ALA A 49 10.88 5.88 -6.20
C ALA A 49 9.96 4.96 -7.03
N ASP A 50 9.71 5.31 -8.30
CA ASP A 50 9.01 4.40 -9.21
C ASP A 50 9.96 3.34 -9.75
N GLY A 51 9.73 2.09 -9.32
CA GLY A 51 10.40 0.91 -9.87
C GLY A 51 10.02 0.64 -11.34
N ALA A 52 10.72 -0.32 -11.97
CA ALA A 52 10.47 -0.67 -13.38
C ALA A 52 9.01 -1.08 -13.68
N ILE A 53 8.32 -1.69 -12.72
CA ILE A 53 6.91 -2.08 -12.87
C ILE A 53 6.01 -0.85 -12.79
N ALA A 54 6.23 0.05 -11.82
CA ALA A 54 5.49 1.31 -11.70
C ALA A 54 5.64 2.19 -12.96
N GLN A 55 6.86 2.30 -13.49
CA GLN A 55 7.13 3.02 -14.74
C GLN A 55 6.40 2.40 -15.94
N ALA A 56 6.31 1.06 -16.01
CA ALA A 56 5.52 0.40 -17.04
C ALA A 56 4.02 0.70 -16.91
N ILE A 57 3.48 0.81 -15.69
CA ILE A 57 2.10 1.22 -15.45
C ILE A 57 1.86 2.66 -15.92
N ASP A 58 2.79 3.57 -15.63
CA ASP A 58 2.72 4.95 -16.11
C ASP A 58 2.78 5.03 -17.64
N GLU A 59 3.53 4.15 -18.30
CA GLU A 59 3.49 3.99 -19.76
C GLU A 59 2.12 3.48 -20.26
N VAL A 60 1.48 2.53 -19.56
CA VAL A 60 0.10 2.09 -19.89
C VAL A 60 -0.87 3.26 -19.81
N HIS A 61 -0.76 4.09 -18.78
CA HIS A 61 -1.55 5.31 -18.64
C HIS A 61 -1.29 6.29 -19.80
N ALA A 62 -0.03 6.49 -20.18
CA ALA A 62 0.35 7.31 -21.34
C ALA A 62 -0.16 6.75 -22.68
N MET A 63 -0.42 5.44 -22.77
CA MET A 63 -1.11 4.79 -23.89
C MET A 63 -2.63 4.97 -23.85
N ASN A 64 -3.16 5.78 -22.91
CA ASN A 64 -4.58 6.00 -22.65
C ASN A 64 -5.34 4.74 -22.23
N LYS A 65 -4.70 3.88 -21.43
CA LYS A 65 -5.24 2.59 -20.95
C LYS A 65 -5.23 2.51 -19.43
N SER A 66 -6.23 1.82 -18.88
CA SER A 66 -6.38 1.72 -17.42
C SER A 66 -5.57 0.56 -16.86
N TYR A 67 -4.96 0.77 -15.70
CA TYR A 67 -4.26 -0.26 -14.96
C TYR A 67 -4.78 -0.32 -13.52
N PHE A 68 -5.05 -1.53 -13.02
CA PHE A 68 -5.49 -1.77 -11.65
C PHE A 68 -4.54 -2.75 -10.96
N SER A 69 -4.27 -2.55 -9.68
CA SER A 69 -3.38 -3.43 -8.92
C SER A 69 -3.96 -3.69 -7.53
N ALA A 70 -3.73 -4.89 -6.99
CA ALA A 70 -4.04 -5.18 -5.60
C ALA A 70 -3.10 -4.38 -4.68
N CYS A 71 -3.62 -3.59 -3.74
CA CYS A 71 -2.76 -2.80 -2.84
C CYS A 71 -1.95 -3.65 -1.84
N GLY A 72 -2.29 -4.93 -1.69
CA GLY A 72 -1.66 -5.86 -0.76
C GLY A 72 -2.52 -6.19 0.46
N ASN A 73 -2.04 -7.13 1.26
CA ASN A 73 -2.77 -7.68 2.40
C ASN A 73 -1.98 -7.49 3.72
N ASN A 74 -1.36 -6.31 3.88
CA ASN A 74 -0.44 -6.00 4.97
C ASN A 74 -1.01 -5.03 6.02
N ALA A 75 -2.29 -4.68 5.98
CA ALA A 75 -2.93 -3.75 6.91
C ALA A 75 -2.15 -2.42 7.01
N GLU A 76 -1.91 -1.91 8.22
CA GLU A 76 -1.02 -0.77 8.50
C GLU A 76 0.36 -1.26 8.98
N SER A 77 0.80 -2.44 8.51
CA SER A 77 2.05 -3.09 8.96
C SER A 77 3.27 -2.48 8.26
N GLY A 78 3.48 -1.19 8.50
CA GLY A 78 4.66 -0.47 8.07
C GLY A 78 5.16 0.51 9.13
N THR A 79 6.35 1.04 8.88
CA THR A 79 6.98 2.10 9.68
C THR A 79 7.59 3.09 8.71
N PHE A 80 7.28 4.38 8.82
CA PHE A 80 7.94 5.43 8.05
C PHE A 80 8.37 6.55 8.98
N GLU A 81 9.67 6.82 9.07
CA GLU A 81 10.18 7.82 10.00
C GLU A 81 11.55 8.38 9.60
N ILE A 82 11.94 9.47 10.27
CA ILE A 82 13.26 10.07 10.13
C ILE A 82 14.29 9.09 10.68
N PHE A 83 15.36 8.84 9.91
CA PHE A 83 16.49 8.06 10.39
C PHE A 83 17.22 8.83 11.50
N ASN A 84 17.26 8.24 12.69
CA ASN A 84 17.87 8.83 13.87
C ASN A 84 18.76 7.78 14.52
N LYS A 85 20.07 8.01 14.56
CA LYS A 85 21.02 7.02 15.06
C LYS A 85 21.53 7.36 16.45
N ASP A 86 21.76 6.33 17.25
CA ASP A 86 22.57 6.41 18.46
C ASP A 86 23.99 6.89 18.08
N PRO A 87 24.48 7.99 18.67
CA PRO A 87 25.81 8.49 18.37
C PRO A 87 26.92 7.51 18.76
N GLU A 88 26.68 6.65 19.76
CA GLU A 88 27.68 5.72 20.27
C GLU A 88 27.69 4.43 19.44
N PRO A 89 28.78 4.17 18.68
CA PRO A 89 28.82 2.99 17.85
C PRO A 89 29.01 1.71 18.69
N GLU A 90 28.35 0.64 18.27
CA GLU A 90 28.45 -0.69 18.85
C GLU A 90 29.10 -1.64 17.85
N THR A 91 30.05 -2.46 18.32
CA THR A 91 30.71 -3.46 17.47
C THR A 91 29.92 -4.77 17.49
N ILE A 92 29.48 -5.22 16.32
CA ILE A 92 28.83 -6.51 16.14
C ILE A 92 29.81 -7.50 15.52
N TYR A 93 29.91 -8.68 16.14
CA TYR A 93 30.73 -9.79 15.68
C TYR A 93 29.88 -10.79 14.90
N LYS A 94 30.15 -10.95 13.61
CA LYS A 94 29.51 -11.92 12.71
C LYS A 94 30.52 -13.02 12.37
N GLY A 95 30.68 -13.97 13.29
CA GLY A 95 31.71 -15.01 13.18
C GLY A 95 33.12 -14.43 13.34
N ILE A 96 33.92 -14.45 12.27
CA ILE A 96 35.27 -13.86 12.25
C ILE A 96 35.31 -12.40 11.77
N PHE A 97 34.18 -11.88 11.30
CA PHE A 97 34.06 -10.50 10.85
C PHE A 97 33.55 -9.61 11.98
N GLU A 98 34.11 -8.41 12.09
CA GLU A 98 33.60 -7.37 12.98
C GLU A 98 33.21 -6.14 12.16
N SER A 99 32.14 -5.48 12.55
CA SER A 99 31.73 -4.21 11.96
C SER A 99 31.13 -3.32 13.04
N SER A 100 31.38 -2.03 12.92
CA SER A 100 30.92 -1.02 13.87
C SER A 100 29.64 -0.38 13.35
N TYR A 101 28.59 -0.33 14.17
CA TYR A 101 27.26 0.12 13.81
C TYR A 101 26.80 1.27 14.68
N GLN A 102 26.14 2.24 14.06
CA GLN A 102 25.30 3.21 14.77
C GLN A 102 23.85 2.80 14.56
N PHE A 103 23.18 2.41 15.64
CA PHE A 103 21.85 1.84 15.57
C PHE A 103 20.77 2.91 15.54
N HIS A 104 19.78 2.72 14.68
CA HIS A 104 18.58 3.55 14.61
C HIS A 104 17.80 3.49 15.93
N ILE A 105 17.30 4.64 16.38
CA ILE A 105 16.42 4.82 17.53
C ILE A 105 15.00 4.96 16.98
N PHE A 106 14.16 3.97 17.21
CA PHE A 106 12.78 3.97 16.72
C PHE A 106 11.90 4.94 17.51
N ASN A 107 11.05 5.72 16.83
CA ASN A 107 10.18 6.66 17.54
C ASN A 107 9.15 5.94 18.42
N ALA A 108 8.69 4.76 18.00
CA ALA A 108 7.70 3.97 18.73
C ALA A 108 8.18 3.51 20.12
N THR A 109 9.50 3.34 20.31
CA THR A 109 10.07 2.81 21.56
C THR A 109 11.05 3.76 22.25
N ASP A 110 11.46 4.85 21.58
CA ASP A 110 12.57 5.71 22.01
C ASP A 110 13.85 4.90 22.34
N ALA A 111 14.06 3.81 21.60
CA ALA A 111 15.13 2.85 21.82
C ALA A 111 15.63 2.24 20.51
N THR A 112 16.80 1.61 20.56
CA THR A 112 17.40 0.95 19.39
C THR A 112 16.80 -0.43 19.07
N TYR A 113 15.88 -0.89 19.90
CA TYR A 113 15.11 -2.12 19.70
C TYR A 113 13.65 -1.80 19.40
N LEU A 114 13.12 -2.42 18.35
CA LEU A 114 11.71 -2.44 18.02
C LEU A 114 11.16 -3.86 18.24
N PRO A 115 10.21 -4.06 19.17
CA PRO A 115 9.54 -5.34 19.33
C PRO A 115 8.75 -5.71 18.07
N VAL A 116 8.94 -6.94 17.60
CA VAL A 116 8.16 -7.54 16.52
C VAL A 116 7.59 -8.89 16.97
N ASN A 117 6.33 -9.12 16.66
CA ASN A 117 5.63 -10.36 17.03
C ASN A 117 5.54 -11.28 15.80
N ILE A 118 6.14 -12.46 15.86
CA ILE A 118 6.12 -13.46 14.77
C ILE A 118 5.57 -14.75 15.36
N SER A 119 4.40 -15.19 14.90
CA SER A 119 3.72 -16.37 15.46
C SER A 119 4.55 -17.65 15.26
N VAL A 120 4.42 -18.61 16.17
CA VAL A 120 5.11 -19.91 16.04
C VAL A 120 4.69 -20.63 14.75
N ASN A 121 5.65 -21.26 14.07
CA ASN A 121 5.51 -21.91 12.76
C ASN A 121 5.13 -20.95 11.63
N SER A 122 5.44 -19.67 11.76
CA SER A 122 5.22 -18.66 10.72
C SER A 122 6.55 -18.08 10.23
N THR A 123 6.55 -17.63 8.98
CA THR A 123 7.68 -16.91 8.38
C THR A 123 7.33 -15.43 8.28
N ALA A 124 8.21 -14.58 8.80
CA ALA A 124 8.17 -13.15 8.57
C ALA A 124 9.17 -12.75 7.49
N ILE A 125 8.79 -11.76 6.68
CA ILE A 125 9.68 -11.03 5.78
C ILE A 125 9.58 -9.57 6.18
N ILE A 126 10.70 -8.96 6.52
CA ILE A 126 10.78 -7.54 6.85
C ILE A 126 11.60 -6.90 5.73
N VAL A 127 11.03 -5.90 5.07
CA VAL A 127 11.70 -5.17 3.99
C VAL A 127 11.89 -3.75 4.45
N MET A 128 13.12 -3.25 4.36
CA MET A 128 13.45 -1.86 4.65
C MET A 128 13.93 -1.18 3.38
N ASN A 129 13.51 0.06 3.15
CA ASN A 129 14.14 0.98 2.21
C ASN A 129 14.60 2.24 2.95
N TYR A 130 15.57 2.95 2.38
CA TYR A 130 16.03 4.25 2.88
C TYR A 130 16.19 5.26 1.73
N ASP A 131 16.05 6.56 2.00
CA ASP A 131 15.93 7.60 0.94
C ASP A 131 17.28 7.96 0.29
N GLN A 132 17.92 7.00 -0.37
CA GLN A 132 19.11 7.20 -1.20
C GLN A 132 18.87 6.72 -2.64
N ASP A 133 19.85 6.93 -3.51
CA ASP A 133 19.74 6.61 -4.93
C ASP A 133 19.62 5.10 -5.19
N TYR A 134 18.75 4.71 -6.11
CA TYR A 134 18.53 3.32 -6.50
C TYR A 134 19.38 2.96 -7.73
N PHE A 135 20.35 2.08 -7.56
CA PHE A 135 21.25 1.64 -8.63
C PHE A 135 20.50 0.97 -9.79
N SER A 136 19.45 0.18 -9.51
CA SER A 136 18.79 -0.68 -10.49
C SER A 136 17.84 0.05 -11.44
N ILE A 137 17.39 1.26 -11.08
CA ILE A 137 16.37 2.01 -11.82
C ILE A 137 16.79 3.43 -12.23
N THR A 138 17.85 3.99 -11.63
CA THR A 138 18.38 5.30 -12.01
C THR A 138 19.42 5.16 -13.13
N GLU A 139 19.28 5.90 -14.22
CA GLU A 139 20.30 5.96 -15.27
C GLU A 139 21.61 6.55 -14.74
N ASN A 140 22.70 5.76 -14.76
CA ASN A 140 23.99 6.10 -14.12
C ASN A 140 23.90 6.28 -12.59
N GLY A 141 22.89 5.69 -11.95
CA GLY A 141 22.77 5.69 -10.49
C GLY A 141 24.02 5.14 -9.82
N THR A 142 24.41 5.77 -8.71
CA THR A 142 25.55 5.31 -7.90
C THR A 142 25.13 4.32 -6.82
N GLY A 143 23.82 4.19 -6.60
CA GLY A 143 23.26 3.39 -5.52
C GLY A 143 23.40 4.05 -4.15
N ALA A 144 22.99 3.33 -3.12
CA ALA A 144 23.07 3.71 -1.73
C ALA A 144 24.51 3.99 -1.30
N GLU A 145 24.78 5.18 -0.77
CA GLU A 145 26.07 5.48 -0.16
C GLU A 145 26.20 4.88 1.24
N ALA A 146 25.09 4.92 2.00
CA ALA A 146 24.98 4.31 3.30
C ALA A 146 24.83 2.80 3.17
N ASP A 147 25.32 2.12 4.18
CA ASP A 147 25.18 0.68 4.35
C ASP A 147 24.45 0.49 5.67
N ILE A 148 23.20 0.07 5.61
CA ILE A 148 22.34 -0.13 6.76
C ILE A 148 21.95 -1.58 6.77
N ASP A 149 22.28 -2.28 7.84
CA ASP A 149 21.95 -3.68 8.04
C ASP A 149 20.72 -3.81 8.95
N MET A 150 20.00 -4.93 8.81
CA MET A 150 18.95 -5.32 9.74
C MET A 150 19.38 -6.50 10.61
N PHE A 151 18.98 -6.48 11.87
CA PHE A 151 19.27 -7.53 12.83
C PHE A 151 18.01 -7.90 13.61
N LEU A 152 17.70 -9.18 13.66
CA LEU A 152 16.65 -9.72 14.50
C LEU A 152 17.28 -10.45 15.68
N TYR A 153 16.93 -10.02 16.89
CA TYR A 153 17.37 -10.61 18.15
C TYR A 153 16.28 -11.47 18.78
N ASP A 154 16.69 -12.34 19.69
CA ASP A 154 15.80 -13.00 20.64
C ASP A 154 14.97 -12.00 21.47
N GLU A 155 14.01 -12.52 22.24
CA GLU A 155 13.11 -11.72 23.07
C GLU A 155 13.81 -10.90 24.17
N ASN A 156 15.06 -11.23 24.48
CA ASN A 156 15.86 -10.59 25.52
C ASN A 156 16.89 -9.60 24.95
N GLY A 157 17.03 -9.49 23.64
CA GLY A 157 18.05 -8.67 22.97
C GLY A 157 19.47 -9.21 23.15
N THR A 158 19.63 -10.51 23.42
CA THR A 158 20.94 -11.09 23.76
C THR A 158 21.62 -11.84 22.62
N GLN A 159 20.84 -12.54 21.80
CA GLN A 159 21.33 -13.33 20.68
C GLN A 159 20.76 -12.79 19.37
N ILE A 160 21.63 -12.58 18.37
CA ILE A 160 21.21 -12.37 16.99
C ILE A 160 20.73 -13.70 16.42
N LEU A 161 19.48 -13.75 15.98
CA LEU A 161 18.85 -14.92 15.36
C LEU A 161 18.95 -14.87 13.84
N GLU A 162 18.83 -13.67 13.26
CA GLU A 162 18.91 -13.46 11.81
C GLU A 162 19.43 -12.04 11.52
N TYR A 163 20.05 -11.85 10.36
CA TYR A 163 20.45 -10.53 9.90
C TYR A 163 20.47 -10.43 8.37
N SER A 164 20.20 -9.23 7.85
CA SER A 164 20.41 -8.91 6.44
C SER A 164 21.64 -8.02 6.31
N THR A 165 22.51 -8.36 5.37
CA THR A 165 23.64 -7.50 4.96
C THR A 165 23.67 -7.37 3.45
N SER A 166 23.29 -6.23 2.91
CA SER A 166 23.71 -5.84 1.57
C SER A 166 25.06 -5.11 1.63
N GLY A 167 25.73 -4.97 0.49
CA GLY A 167 26.87 -4.09 0.39
C GLY A 167 26.41 -2.72 -0.08
N GLY A 168 26.94 -1.63 0.49
CA GLY A 168 26.77 -0.30 -0.09
C GLY A 168 27.10 -0.24 -1.61
N ASN A 169 26.51 0.75 -2.30
CA ASN A 169 26.44 0.98 -3.75
C ASN A 169 25.42 0.09 -4.53
N GLY A 170 24.58 -0.67 -3.83
CA GLY A 170 23.38 -1.30 -4.40
C GLY A 170 22.14 -0.41 -4.27
N ASP A 171 20.96 -0.98 -4.48
CA ASP A 171 19.72 -0.29 -4.11
C ASP A 171 19.65 -0.10 -2.59
N PRO A 172 19.02 0.98 -2.09
CA PRO A 172 18.87 1.26 -0.67
C PRO A 172 17.78 0.37 -0.05
N ILE A 173 18.02 -0.94 -0.05
CA ILE A 173 17.09 -1.96 0.41
C ILE A 173 17.79 -3.00 1.28
N GLU A 174 17.12 -3.42 2.34
CA GLU A 174 17.44 -4.64 3.07
C GLU A 174 16.20 -5.54 3.14
N SER A 175 16.42 -6.85 3.20
CA SER A 175 15.34 -7.83 3.34
C SER A 175 15.76 -8.93 4.30
N LEU A 176 15.03 -9.07 5.41
CA LEU A 176 15.26 -10.08 6.43
C LEU A 176 14.11 -11.09 6.37
N ILE A 177 14.44 -12.37 6.22
CA ILE A 177 13.47 -13.47 6.22
C ILE A 177 13.75 -14.35 7.43
N PHE A 178 12.77 -14.52 8.31
CA PHE A 178 12.93 -15.33 9.52
C PHE A 178 11.74 -16.28 9.69
N THR A 179 12.02 -17.56 9.97
CA THR A 179 10.99 -18.54 10.31
C THR A 179 11.05 -18.83 11.80
N ASN A 180 9.95 -18.56 12.50
CA ASN A 180 9.86 -18.82 13.93
C ASN A 180 9.51 -20.29 14.19
N GLU A 181 10.47 -21.07 14.65
CA GLU A 181 10.27 -22.47 15.07
C GLU A 181 9.79 -22.61 16.53
N GLY A 182 9.63 -21.50 17.25
CA GLY A 182 9.17 -21.43 18.64
C GLY A 182 10.29 -21.57 19.68
N PRO A 183 9.94 -21.48 20.99
CA PRO A 183 8.59 -21.37 21.53
C PRO A 183 8.10 -19.92 21.73
N TYR A 184 8.93 -18.92 21.49
CA TYR A 184 8.60 -17.51 21.73
C TYR A 184 8.02 -16.86 20.49
N GLU A 185 7.23 -15.80 20.67
CA GLU A 185 6.60 -15.06 19.57
C GLU A 185 7.06 -13.60 19.51
N THR A 186 7.81 -13.12 20.49
CA THR A 186 8.35 -11.75 20.51
C THR A 186 9.84 -11.78 20.18
N PHE A 187 10.26 -10.90 19.30
CA PHE A 187 11.65 -10.72 18.87
C PHE A 187 11.96 -9.22 18.84
N LEU A 188 13.25 -8.85 18.82
CA LEU A 188 13.64 -7.45 18.81
C LEU A 188 14.41 -7.12 17.53
N LEU A 189 13.85 -6.24 16.69
CA LEU A 189 14.48 -5.73 15.49
C LEU A 189 15.40 -4.54 15.81
N ARG A 190 16.58 -4.49 15.20
CA ARG A 190 17.46 -3.31 15.17
C ARG A 190 17.88 -3.00 13.72
N LEU A 191 18.08 -1.73 13.42
CA LEU A 191 18.64 -1.27 12.14
C LEU A 191 19.98 -0.59 12.44
N GLY A 192 21.06 -1.05 11.83
CA GLY A 192 22.40 -0.56 12.11
C GLY A 192 23.01 0.05 10.87
N LYS A 193 23.30 1.36 10.88
CA LYS A 193 24.17 1.95 9.86
C LYS A 193 25.62 1.56 10.15
N VAL A 194 26.31 1.00 9.17
CA VAL A 194 27.75 0.73 9.26
C VAL A 194 28.51 2.05 9.39
N ALA A 195 29.13 2.26 10.55
CA ALA A 195 30.02 3.40 10.80
C ALA A 195 31.36 3.21 10.09
N HIS A 196 31.93 2.01 10.21
CA HIS A 196 33.18 1.60 9.55
C HIS A 196 33.14 0.10 9.26
N LYS A 197 33.41 -0.29 8.00
CA LYS A 197 33.67 -1.71 7.68
C LYS A 197 35.08 -2.11 8.12
N THR A 198 36.02 -1.18 7.98
CA THR A 198 37.41 -1.27 8.45
C THR A 198 37.77 0.00 9.22
N PRO A 199 38.54 -0.09 10.33
CA PRO A 199 39.00 1.11 11.03
C PRO A 199 39.70 2.11 10.09
N GLY A 200 39.16 3.32 9.99
CA GLY A 200 39.68 4.39 9.12
C GLY A 200 38.89 4.65 7.83
N ASP A 201 37.82 3.87 7.56
CA ASP A 201 36.91 4.15 6.45
C ASP A 201 36.24 5.53 6.61
N ALA A 202 36.02 6.21 5.48
CA ALA A 202 35.29 7.48 5.48
C ALA A 202 33.82 7.25 5.88
N VAL A 203 33.32 8.12 6.76
CA VAL A 203 31.91 8.11 7.16
C VAL A 203 31.05 8.47 5.94
N LYS A 204 30.10 7.58 5.63
CA LYS A 204 29.12 7.80 4.57
C LYS A 204 27.99 8.70 5.04
N ALA A 205 27.30 9.39 4.13
CA ALA A 205 26.14 10.22 4.48
C ALA A 205 25.03 9.35 5.12
N ASP A 206 24.23 9.93 6.01
CA ASP A 206 23.00 9.27 6.50
C ASP A 206 21.89 9.41 5.45
N PRO A 207 20.96 8.44 5.35
CA PRO A 207 19.65 8.76 4.82
C PRO A 207 18.92 9.74 5.76
N ASN A 208 17.93 10.45 5.25
CA ASN A 208 17.02 11.24 6.06
C ASN A 208 15.85 10.40 6.57
N PHE A 209 15.40 9.42 5.79
CA PHE A 209 14.21 8.63 6.08
C PHE A 209 14.45 7.14 5.86
N ILE A 210 13.76 6.34 6.66
CA ILE A 210 13.62 4.90 6.49
C ILE A 210 12.14 4.55 6.35
N MET A 211 11.86 3.50 5.59
CA MET A 211 10.55 2.87 5.54
C MET A 211 10.71 1.37 5.69
N LEU A 212 9.88 0.74 6.51
CA LEU A 212 9.80 -0.70 6.65
C LEU A 212 8.39 -1.18 6.32
N VAL A 213 8.30 -2.33 5.69
CA VAL A 213 7.04 -3.08 5.50
C VAL A 213 7.24 -4.49 6.04
N TYR A 214 6.28 -4.94 6.84
CA TYR A 214 6.33 -6.20 7.57
C TYR A 214 5.32 -7.18 6.97
N PHE A 215 5.79 -8.34 6.55
CA PHE A 215 4.98 -9.45 6.05
C PHE A 215 5.05 -10.60 7.04
N GLY A 216 3.92 -11.17 7.44
CA GLY A 216 3.89 -12.30 8.39
C GLY A 216 4.24 -11.94 9.84
N VAL A 217 4.32 -10.64 10.16
CA VAL A 217 4.36 -10.13 11.53
C VAL A 217 2.92 -9.97 12.04
N SER A 218 2.68 -10.30 13.30
CA SER A 218 1.37 -10.17 13.94
C SER A 218 0.91 -8.71 13.93
N ARG A 219 -0.37 -8.51 13.61
CA ARG A 219 -1.03 -7.20 13.61
C ARG A 219 -1.27 -6.65 15.02
N ASP A 220 -1.35 -7.51 16.04
CA ASP A 220 -1.48 -7.09 17.44
C ASP A 220 -0.13 -6.59 18.00
N ASN A 221 0.50 -5.66 17.27
CA ASN A 221 1.77 -5.05 17.61
C ASN A 221 1.57 -3.54 17.75
N ASP A 222 1.58 -3.07 18.99
CA ASP A 222 1.36 -1.67 19.35
C ASP A 222 2.46 -0.71 18.82
N PHE A 223 3.59 -1.24 18.32
CA PHE A 223 4.73 -0.46 17.87
C PHE A 223 4.82 -0.27 16.36
N ILE A 224 3.98 -0.97 15.58
CA ILE A 224 4.02 -0.93 14.11
C ILE A 224 2.70 -0.34 13.62
N PHE A 225 2.79 0.83 13.02
CA PHE A 225 1.67 1.50 12.38
C PHE A 225 2.19 2.47 11.32
N GLY A 226 1.77 2.28 10.07
CA GLY A 226 2.22 3.12 8.97
C GLY A 226 1.86 2.58 7.59
N PRO A 227 2.30 3.29 6.53
CA PRO A 227 2.04 2.89 5.15
C PRO A 227 2.65 1.50 4.87
N SER A 228 1.88 0.63 4.21
CA SER A 228 2.33 -0.71 3.80
C SER A 228 2.02 -1.02 2.33
N GLU A 229 1.34 -0.13 1.63
CA GLU A 229 1.24 -0.12 0.16
C GLU A 229 2.43 0.64 -0.43
N TYR A 230 3.13 0.03 -1.37
CA TYR A 230 4.32 0.59 -2.01
C TYR A 230 4.58 -0.06 -3.38
N GLY A 231 5.58 0.43 -4.10
CA GLY A 231 5.91 -0.09 -5.43
C GLY A 231 4.81 0.19 -6.44
N HIS A 232 4.61 -0.72 -7.39
CA HIS A 232 3.72 -0.50 -8.53
C HIS A 232 2.23 -0.39 -8.20
N SER A 233 1.74 -0.91 -7.07
CA SER A 233 0.34 -0.68 -6.68
C SER A 233 0.08 0.80 -6.35
N ASN A 234 1.12 1.51 -5.92
CA ASN A 234 1.13 2.96 -5.68
C ASN A 234 1.59 3.76 -6.93
N ALA A 235 1.61 3.18 -8.14
CA ALA A 235 2.01 3.88 -9.36
C ALA A 235 1.06 5.03 -9.71
N ASN A 236 1.59 6.14 -10.25
CA ASN A 236 0.81 7.35 -10.50
C ASN A 236 -0.30 7.15 -11.55
N GLY A 237 0.02 6.45 -12.63
CA GLY A 237 -0.90 6.08 -13.71
C GLY A 237 -1.78 4.87 -13.40
N GLY A 238 -1.57 4.23 -12.26
CA GLY A 238 -2.31 3.05 -11.81
C GLY A 238 -3.51 3.38 -10.92
N CYS A 239 -4.22 2.34 -10.52
CA CYS A 239 -5.31 2.39 -9.56
C CYS A 239 -5.11 1.25 -8.55
N GLY A 240 -4.55 1.56 -7.39
CA GLY A 240 -4.45 0.63 -6.26
C GLY A 240 -5.84 0.33 -5.71
N VAL A 241 -6.13 -0.94 -5.46
CA VAL A 241 -7.47 -1.41 -5.07
C VAL A 241 -7.43 -2.11 -3.70
N CYS A 242 -8.12 -1.52 -2.73
CA CYS A 242 -8.39 -2.14 -1.43
C CYS A 242 -9.58 -3.11 -1.50
N ALA A 243 -9.79 -3.90 -0.46
CA ALA A 243 -10.81 -4.95 -0.44
C ALA A 243 -11.83 -4.71 0.65
N ALA A 244 -13.08 -4.92 0.33
CA ALA A 244 -14.16 -5.08 1.29
C ALA A 244 -14.87 -6.41 1.00
N GLU A 245 -15.08 -7.21 2.04
CA GLU A 245 -15.84 -8.43 1.88
C GLU A 245 -17.28 -8.12 1.44
N TYR A 246 -17.76 -8.82 0.42
CA TYR A 246 -19.09 -8.59 -0.14
C TYR A 246 -20.20 -8.61 0.93
N GLN A 247 -20.14 -9.50 1.93
CA GLN A 247 -21.11 -9.60 3.03
C GLN A 247 -21.07 -8.42 4.00
N ASN A 248 -19.95 -7.69 4.04
CA ASN A 248 -19.74 -6.54 4.91
C ASN A 248 -20.00 -5.21 4.17
N THR A 249 -20.61 -5.28 2.98
CA THR A 249 -21.09 -4.11 2.24
C THR A 249 -22.51 -3.72 2.64
N THR A 250 -22.89 -2.47 2.41
CA THR A 250 -24.26 -1.96 2.66
C THR A 250 -25.34 -2.76 1.93
N ALA A 251 -25.02 -3.33 0.76
CA ALA A 251 -25.95 -4.13 -0.04
C ALA A 251 -26.45 -5.40 0.67
N PHE A 252 -25.71 -5.91 1.64
CA PHE A 252 -26.07 -7.11 2.42
C PHE A 252 -26.65 -6.77 3.80
N GLY A 253 -26.85 -5.47 4.10
CA GLY A 253 -27.62 -5.00 5.26
C GLY A 253 -27.03 -5.32 6.64
N LYS A 254 -25.78 -5.79 6.68
CA LYS A 254 -25.07 -6.10 7.94
C LYS A 254 -24.50 -4.86 8.62
N PHE A 255 -24.12 -3.86 7.83
CA PHE A 255 -23.56 -2.60 8.28
C PHE A 255 -24.18 -1.42 7.54
N GLU A 256 -24.31 -0.29 8.24
CA GLU A 256 -24.78 0.98 7.66
C GLU A 256 -23.72 1.62 6.73
N VAL A 257 -22.44 1.30 6.96
CA VAL A 257 -21.28 1.71 6.16
C VAL A 257 -20.52 0.45 5.76
N THR A 258 -20.12 0.35 4.50
CA THR A 258 -19.28 -0.76 4.00
C THR A 258 -17.96 -0.81 4.77
N LYS A 259 -17.55 -2.01 5.20
CA LYS A 259 -16.31 -2.19 5.98
C LYS A 259 -15.16 -2.68 5.11
N VAL A 260 -14.05 -1.96 5.16
CA VAL A 260 -12.79 -2.39 4.56
C VAL A 260 -12.31 -3.65 5.29
N ASN A 261 -11.71 -4.57 4.57
CA ASN A 261 -11.04 -5.70 5.19
C ASN A 261 -9.81 -5.20 5.93
N TRP A 262 -9.69 -5.60 7.19
CA TRP A 262 -8.61 -5.16 8.08
C TRP A 262 -7.21 -5.38 7.49
N TYR A 263 -7.04 -6.41 6.65
CA TYR A 263 -5.76 -6.73 6.01
C TYR A 263 -5.42 -5.84 4.82
N SER A 264 -6.33 -5.06 4.24
CA SER A 264 -5.99 -4.24 3.06
C SER A 264 -4.87 -3.26 3.41
N SER A 265 -3.81 -3.24 2.61
CA SER A 265 -2.67 -2.35 2.84
C SER A 265 -3.08 -0.89 2.81
N GLN A 266 -2.48 -0.10 3.71
CA GLN A 266 -2.66 1.35 3.75
C GLN A 266 -1.62 2.06 2.86
N GLY A 267 -2.03 3.07 2.12
CA GLY A 267 -1.14 3.95 1.37
C GLY A 267 -0.54 5.08 2.21
N GLY A 268 -0.11 6.13 1.51
CA GLY A 268 0.59 7.28 2.12
C GLY A 268 2.12 7.20 2.07
N ALA A 269 2.68 6.18 1.40
CA ALA A 269 4.12 6.09 1.17
C ALA A 269 4.62 7.26 0.28
N PRO A 270 5.66 8.01 0.71
CA PRO A 270 6.18 9.13 -0.06
C PRO A 270 7.10 8.70 -1.20
N ILE A 271 6.98 9.36 -2.35
CA ILE A 271 7.93 9.24 -3.46
C ILE A 271 8.90 10.43 -3.41
N PHE A 272 10.16 10.16 -3.10
CA PHE A 272 11.22 11.16 -2.99
C PHE A 272 12.01 11.36 -4.28
N PHE A 273 12.03 10.38 -5.18
CA PHE A 273 12.87 10.42 -6.38
C PHE A 273 12.06 10.36 -7.66
N ASP A 274 12.46 11.18 -8.63
CA ASP A 274 12.08 10.99 -10.03
C ASP A 274 12.75 9.73 -10.61
N PRO A 275 12.21 9.17 -11.71
CA PRO A 275 12.82 8.01 -12.39
C PRO A 275 14.28 8.22 -12.84
N ASP A 276 14.72 9.46 -12.98
CA ASP A 276 16.11 9.81 -13.31
C ASP A 276 17.03 9.91 -12.07
N GLY A 277 16.53 9.54 -10.88
CA GLY A 277 17.24 9.61 -9.60
C GLY A 277 17.26 11.00 -8.97
N THR A 278 16.65 12.01 -9.60
CA THR A 278 16.58 13.36 -9.03
C THR A 278 15.69 13.37 -7.79
N ARG A 279 16.25 13.81 -6.66
CA ARG A 279 15.45 14.01 -5.44
C ARG A 279 14.51 15.20 -5.61
N LYS A 280 13.22 14.97 -5.36
CA LYS A 280 12.17 15.98 -5.35
C LYS A 280 12.35 16.94 -4.18
N ALA A 281 12.10 18.22 -4.41
CA ALA A 281 12.11 19.23 -3.35
C ALA A 281 10.97 19.02 -2.34
N ILE A 282 9.82 18.53 -2.82
CA ILE A 282 8.67 18.12 -2.02
C ILE A 282 8.35 16.69 -2.44
N PRO A 283 8.30 15.71 -1.52
CA PRO A 283 7.91 14.35 -1.88
C PRO A 283 6.49 14.31 -2.41
N GLN A 284 6.24 13.42 -3.37
CA GLN A 284 4.88 13.16 -3.84
C GLN A 284 4.23 12.14 -2.90
N ILE A 285 3.10 12.51 -2.31
CA ILE A 285 2.18 11.54 -1.69
C ILE A 285 1.06 11.30 -2.69
N ARG A 286 0.81 10.03 -3.03
CA ARG A 286 -0.20 9.65 -4.01
C ARG A 286 -1.49 9.24 -3.30
N GLU A 287 -2.61 9.57 -3.92
CA GLU A 287 -3.92 9.05 -3.50
C GLU A 287 -3.98 7.56 -3.86
N SER A 288 -3.55 6.69 -2.93
CA SER A 288 -3.62 5.23 -3.03
C SER A 288 -3.89 4.63 -1.64
N PRO A 289 -4.64 3.52 -1.51
CA PRO A 289 -5.45 2.91 -2.56
C PRO A 289 -6.47 3.92 -3.10
N TYR A 290 -6.87 3.80 -4.35
CA TYR A 290 -7.75 4.80 -4.97
C TYR A 290 -9.22 4.50 -4.68
N VAL A 291 -9.61 3.22 -4.68
CA VAL A 291 -10.98 2.75 -4.36
C VAL A 291 -10.91 1.36 -3.75
N CYS A 292 -11.98 0.97 -3.05
CA CYS A 292 -12.20 -0.41 -2.61
C CYS A 292 -13.18 -1.14 -3.54
N GLY A 293 -12.95 -2.43 -3.71
CA GLY A 293 -13.86 -3.35 -4.42
C GLY A 293 -14.24 -4.56 -3.57
N PRO A 294 -15.19 -5.37 -4.07
CA PRO A 294 -15.63 -6.57 -3.37
C PRO A 294 -14.57 -7.67 -3.42
N ASP A 295 -14.39 -8.37 -2.30
CA ASP A 295 -13.80 -9.70 -2.27
C ASP A 295 -14.73 -10.75 -1.64
N GLY A 296 -14.25 -11.98 -1.54
CA GLY A 296 -15.02 -13.12 -1.05
C GLY A 296 -15.99 -13.70 -2.07
N ALA A 297 -15.92 -13.27 -3.34
CA ALA A 297 -16.74 -13.83 -4.40
C ALA A 297 -16.29 -15.26 -4.76
N ASN A 298 -17.20 -16.03 -5.34
CA ASN A 298 -16.94 -17.38 -5.82
C ASN A 298 -15.90 -17.40 -6.94
N THR A 299 -15.06 -18.42 -6.92
CA THR A 299 -14.24 -18.82 -8.06
C THR A 299 -14.50 -20.27 -8.42
N ASN A 300 -14.11 -20.66 -9.63
CA ASN A 300 -14.19 -22.04 -10.11
C ASN A 300 -12.84 -22.79 -10.04
N LEU A 301 -11.78 -22.14 -9.56
CA LEU A 301 -10.40 -22.61 -9.71
C LEU A 301 -9.67 -22.76 -8.37
N PHE A 302 -9.89 -21.85 -7.42
CA PHE A 302 -9.12 -21.85 -6.18
C PHE A 302 -9.86 -21.20 -4.99
N PRO A 303 -9.54 -21.60 -3.75
CA PRO A 303 -8.67 -22.72 -3.37
C PRO A 303 -9.15 -24.09 -3.88
N PRO A 304 -8.24 -25.08 -4.04
CA PRO A 304 -8.62 -26.45 -4.40
C PRO A 304 -9.69 -27.01 -3.45
N ARG A 305 -10.59 -27.84 -3.99
CA ARG A 305 -11.75 -28.37 -3.24
C ARG A 305 -11.40 -29.07 -1.93
N GLU A 306 -10.19 -29.63 -1.82
CA GLU A 306 -9.71 -30.29 -0.60
C GLU A 306 -9.47 -29.31 0.57
N TYR A 307 -9.34 -28.01 0.28
CA TYR A 307 -9.19 -26.94 1.28
C TYR A 307 -10.50 -26.16 1.49
N MET A 308 -11.64 -26.68 1.01
CA MET A 308 -12.93 -26.05 1.27
C MET A 308 -13.33 -26.24 2.73
N THR A 309 -13.66 -25.12 3.38
CA THR A 309 -14.26 -25.05 4.70
C THR A 309 -15.52 -24.18 4.61
N PRO A 310 -16.43 -24.22 5.60
CA PRO A 310 -17.59 -23.32 5.60
C PRO A 310 -17.22 -21.83 5.50
N GLU A 311 -16.04 -21.43 5.98
CA GLU A 311 -15.54 -20.06 5.88
C GLU A 311 -15.07 -19.70 4.45
N ARG A 312 -14.86 -20.71 3.60
CA ARG A 312 -14.45 -20.58 2.19
C ARG A 312 -15.55 -21.00 1.21
N ASP A 313 -16.76 -21.25 1.69
CA ASP A 313 -17.98 -21.50 0.92
C ASP A 313 -19.14 -20.97 1.77
N ARG A 314 -19.15 -19.64 1.93
CA ARG A 314 -20.05 -18.94 2.87
C ARG A 314 -21.51 -19.08 2.47
N GLU A 315 -21.76 -19.34 1.20
CA GLU A 315 -23.07 -19.56 0.61
C GLU A 315 -23.50 -21.03 0.66
N GLY A 316 -22.55 -21.96 0.83
CA GLY A 316 -22.79 -23.40 0.83
C GLY A 316 -23.17 -23.95 -0.54
N ASP A 317 -22.73 -23.31 -1.62
CA ASP A 317 -23.06 -23.67 -3.00
C ASP A 317 -22.03 -24.60 -3.65
N GLY A 318 -20.95 -24.92 -2.93
CA GLY A 318 -19.89 -25.81 -3.39
C GLY A 318 -18.84 -25.12 -4.27
N LEU A 319 -18.86 -23.79 -4.38
CA LEU A 319 -17.83 -22.99 -5.02
C LEU A 319 -16.95 -22.31 -3.96
N PRO A 320 -15.62 -22.34 -4.12
CA PRO A 320 -14.75 -21.68 -3.17
C PRO A 320 -14.81 -20.15 -3.30
N ASN A 321 -14.96 -19.44 -2.18
CA ASN A 321 -14.76 -17.99 -2.10
C ASN A 321 -13.28 -17.63 -2.15
N PHE A 322 -12.93 -16.56 -2.88
CA PHE A 322 -11.59 -15.98 -2.90
C PHE A 322 -11.57 -14.58 -2.28
N PHE A 323 -10.67 -14.40 -1.30
CA PHE A 323 -10.54 -13.19 -0.50
C PHE A 323 -9.18 -12.52 -0.75
N GLY A 324 -9.09 -11.24 -0.42
CA GLY A 324 -7.89 -10.44 -0.54
C GLY A 324 -8.07 -9.29 -1.53
N THR A 325 -7.15 -8.33 -1.48
CA THR A 325 -7.03 -7.29 -2.52
C THR A 325 -6.80 -7.89 -3.90
N SER A 326 -6.18 -9.08 -3.96
CA SER A 326 -6.07 -9.92 -5.15
C SER A 326 -7.41 -10.33 -5.78
N ALA A 327 -8.47 -10.46 -4.99
CA ALA A 327 -9.81 -10.72 -5.50
C ALA A 327 -10.53 -9.42 -5.88
N SER A 328 -10.28 -8.34 -5.14
CA SER A 328 -10.90 -7.02 -5.33
C SER A 328 -10.43 -6.32 -6.61
N ALA A 329 -9.12 -6.27 -6.87
CA ALA A 329 -8.54 -5.63 -8.05
C ALA A 329 -9.18 -6.10 -9.37
N PRO A 330 -9.31 -7.40 -9.67
CA PRO A 330 -9.97 -7.86 -10.88
C PRO A 330 -11.48 -7.58 -10.92
N HIS A 331 -12.17 -7.42 -9.79
CA HIS A 331 -13.56 -6.97 -9.78
C HIS A 331 -13.69 -5.51 -10.23
N VAL A 332 -12.85 -4.62 -9.70
CA VAL A 332 -12.83 -3.21 -10.09
C VAL A 332 -12.38 -3.05 -11.55
N ALA A 333 -11.37 -3.81 -11.98
CA ALA A 333 -10.93 -3.82 -13.38
C ALA A 333 -12.03 -4.31 -14.34
N ALA A 334 -12.84 -5.29 -13.92
CA ALA A 334 -13.99 -5.75 -14.71
C ALA A 334 -15.07 -4.68 -14.84
N LEU A 335 -15.37 -3.93 -13.76
CA LEU A 335 -16.27 -2.77 -13.83
C LEU A 335 -15.72 -1.68 -14.77
N ALA A 336 -14.44 -1.36 -14.66
CA ALA A 336 -13.77 -0.42 -15.55
C ALA A 336 -13.81 -0.86 -17.02
N ALA A 337 -13.68 -2.16 -17.30
CA ALA A 337 -13.82 -2.71 -18.64
C ALA A 337 -15.25 -2.56 -19.19
N LEU A 338 -16.28 -2.74 -18.37
CA LEU A 338 -17.68 -2.47 -18.76
C LEU A 338 -17.91 -0.98 -19.06
N ILE A 339 -17.39 -0.10 -18.21
CA ILE A 339 -17.42 1.36 -18.41
C ILE A 339 -16.75 1.73 -19.74
N LYS A 340 -15.56 1.19 -20.01
CA LYS A 340 -14.80 1.43 -21.24
C LYS A 340 -15.49 0.84 -22.47
N ASP A 341 -16.18 -0.29 -22.36
CA ASP A 341 -16.96 -0.81 -23.50
C ASP A 341 -18.19 0.06 -23.78
N TYR A 342 -18.85 0.57 -22.74
CA TYR A 342 -19.97 1.50 -22.86
C TYR A 342 -19.55 2.83 -23.51
N ASN A 343 -18.44 3.43 -23.05
CA ASN A 343 -17.86 4.62 -23.65
C ASN A 343 -16.36 4.45 -23.88
N LYS A 344 -16.01 4.19 -25.14
CA LYS A 344 -14.64 3.87 -25.59
C LYS A 344 -13.69 5.07 -25.54
N ASP A 345 -14.22 6.29 -25.47
CA ASP A 345 -13.43 7.52 -25.46
C ASP A 345 -12.93 7.91 -24.07
N LEU A 346 -13.46 7.28 -23.00
CA LEU A 346 -13.05 7.60 -21.65
C LEU A 346 -11.57 7.32 -21.44
N THR A 347 -10.86 8.31 -20.91
CA THR A 347 -9.45 8.18 -20.51
C THR A 347 -9.35 7.41 -19.18
N PRO A 348 -8.17 6.86 -18.85
CA PRO A 348 -7.94 6.22 -17.56
C PRO A 348 -8.29 7.11 -16.37
N ASP A 349 -7.96 8.41 -16.45
CA ASP A 349 -8.28 9.39 -15.40
C ASP A 349 -9.79 9.62 -15.26
N GLN A 350 -10.52 9.66 -16.38
CA GLN A 350 -11.98 9.80 -16.35
C GLN A 350 -12.64 8.55 -15.75
N ILE A 351 -12.12 7.36 -16.03
CA ILE A 351 -12.60 6.11 -15.43
C ILE A 351 -12.31 6.09 -13.93
N LYS A 352 -11.07 6.39 -13.51
CA LYS A 352 -10.71 6.50 -12.08
C LYS A 352 -11.61 7.49 -11.37
N LYS A 353 -11.78 8.69 -11.93
CA LYS A 353 -12.62 9.73 -11.34
C LYS A 353 -14.08 9.30 -11.25
N LEU A 354 -14.64 8.67 -12.28
CA LEU A 354 -16.01 8.15 -12.25
C LEU A 354 -16.19 7.12 -11.13
N LEU A 355 -15.24 6.19 -10.98
CA LEU A 355 -15.27 5.19 -9.91
C LEU A 355 -15.24 5.86 -8.53
N ALA A 356 -14.40 6.88 -8.34
CA ALA A 356 -14.30 7.63 -7.09
C ALA A 356 -15.53 8.49 -6.80
N ASP A 357 -16.01 9.28 -7.76
CA ASP A 357 -17.15 10.19 -7.58
C ASP A 357 -18.46 9.44 -7.25
N THR A 358 -18.57 8.19 -7.69
CA THR A 358 -19.78 7.38 -7.53
C THR A 358 -19.64 6.34 -6.43
N ALA A 359 -18.45 6.19 -5.84
CA ALA A 359 -18.20 5.26 -4.76
C ALA A 359 -19.06 5.59 -3.53
N GLN A 360 -19.39 4.54 -2.77
CA GLN A 360 -19.95 4.69 -1.44
C GLN A 360 -18.80 4.95 -0.47
N ASP A 361 -18.86 6.10 0.21
CA ASP A 361 -17.83 6.50 1.17
C ASP A 361 -17.64 5.43 2.26
N MET A 362 -16.40 5.25 2.66
CA MET A 362 -15.99 4.25 3.67
C MET A 362 -15.23 4.95 4.79
N ASP A 363 -14.95 4.21 5.86
CA ASP A 363 -14.33 4.75 7.06
C ASP A 363 -13.03 4.03 7.36
N ASP A 364 -11.96 4.78 7.66
CA ASP A 364 -10.77 4.23 8.29
C ASP A 364 -11.02 4.11 9.80
N GLU A 365 -11.25 2.89 10.27
CA GLU A 365 -11.56 2.65 11.69
C GLU A 365 -10.43 3.04 12.65
N SER A 366 -9.23 3.41 12.14
CA SER A 366 -8.13 3.95 12.95
C SER A 366 -8.26 5.44 13.25
N THR A 367 -9.13 6.17 12.54
CA THR A 367 -9.37 7.60 12.76
C THR A 367 -10.48 7.84 13.79
N ALA A 368 -10.51 9.04 14.36
CA ALA A 368 -11.47 9.36 15.44
C ALA A 368 -12.89 9.68 14.93
N HIS A 369 -13.02 10.01 13.64
CA HIS A 369 -14.23 10.51 13.01
C HIS A 369 -14.34 9.93 11.62
N PHE A 370 -15.57 9.77 11.15
CA PHE A 370 -15.81 9.30 9.78
C PHE A 370 -15.03 10.13 8.77
N ASP A 371 -14.17 9.47 7.99
CA ASP A 371 -13.41 10.11 6.93
C ASP A 371 -14.32 10.39 5.73
N GLU A 372 -14.47 11.66 5.37
CA GLU A 372 -15.22 12.02 4.17
C GLU A 372 -14.32 11.97 2.93
N LYS A 373 -14.74 11.19 1.94
CA LYS A 373 -14.09 11.01 0.63
C LYS A 373 -12.81 10.20 0.68
N PHE A 374 -11.66 10.86 0.66
CA PHE A 374 -10.38 10.19 0.47
C PHE A 374 -9.69 10.03 1.82
N ASP A 375 -9.35 8.79 2.14
CA ASP A 375 -8.40 8.41 3.18
C ASP A 375 -7.41 7.36 2.65
N PHE A 376 -6.29 7.17 3.36
CA PHE A 376 -5.22 6.26 2.92
C PHE A 376 -5.50 4.77 3.16
N LYS A 377 -6.63 4.42 3.76
CA LYS A 377 -7.04 3.04 4.04
C LYS A 377 -8.11 2.54 3.06
N THR A 378 -9.07 3.38 2.72
CA THR A 378 -10.25 3.04 1.91
C THR A 378 -10.30 3.77 0.56
N GLY A 379 -9.38 4.69 0.32
CA GLY A 379 -9.37 5.50 -0.89
C GLY A 379 -10.60 6.39 -0.94
N TYR A 380 -11.24 6.50 -2.10
CA TYR A 380 -12.53 7.19 -2.25
C TYR A 380 -13.75 6.32 -1.87
N GLY A 381 -13.53 5.15 -1.28
CA GLY A 381 -14.59 4.24 -0.83
C GLY A 381 -14.91 3.08 -1.79
N PHE A 382 -16.05 2.42 -1.54
CA PHE A 382 -16.46 1.21 -2.22
C PHE A 382 -17.09 1.49 -3.58
N VAL A 383 -16.56 0.90 -4.66
CA VAL A 383 -17.07 1.14 -6.02
C VAL A 383 -18.57 0.81 -6.15
N ASN A 384 -19.30 1.67 -6.85
CA ASN A 384 -20.73 1.49 -7.09
C ASN A 384 -21.02 1.51 -8.60
N GLY A 385 -21.11 0.31 -9.19
CA GLY A 385 -21.34 0.17 -10.61
C GLY A 385 -22.65 0.82 -11.09
N SER A 386 -23.74 0.67 -10.34
CA SER A 386 -25.04 1.27 -10.72
C SER A 386 -24.95 2.79 -10.77
N ALA A 387 -24.40 3.42 -9.73
CA ALA A 387 -24.21 4.87 -9.72
C ALA A 387 -23.28 5.35 -10.84
N ALA A 388 -22.21 4.60 -11.16
CA ALA A 388 -21.33 4.90 -12.28
C ALA A 388 -22.07 4.91 -13.63
N PHE A 389 -22.95 3.95 -13.88
CA PHE A 389 -23.73 3.91 -15.12
C PHE A 389 -24.85 4.97 -15.17
N GLU A 390 -25.48 5.29 -14.04
CA GLU A 390 -26.44 6.41 -13.94
C GLU A 390 -25.77 7.76 -14.26
N GLU A 391 -24.55 7.99 -13.77
CA GLU A 391 -23.77 9.19 -14.09
C GLU A 391 -23.39 9.23 -15.59
N LEU A 392 -22.97 8.10 -16.17
CA LEU A 392 -22.68 8.00 -17.60
C LEU A 392 -23.90 8.31 -18.49
N GLU A 393 -25.09 7.83 -18.12
CA GLU A 393 -26.34 8.14 -18.82
C GLU A 393 -26.71 9.63 -18.72
N THR A 394 -26.47 10.24 -17.57
CA THR A 394 -26.73 11.66 -17.33
C THR A 394 -25.84 12.53 -18.22
N LEU A 395 -24.55 12.21 -18.30
CA LEU A 395 -23.59 12.93 -19.15
C LEU A 395 -23.94 12.84 -20.64
N VAL A 396 -24.41 11.68 -21.10
CA VAL A 396 -24.91 11.50 -22.48
C VAL A 396 -26.17 12.34 -22.72
N THR A 397 -27.09 12.36 -21.76
CA THR A 397 -28.34 13.13 -21.88
C THR A 397 -28.10 14.63 -21.98
N ILE A 398 -27.20 15.17 -21.15
CA ILE A 398 -26.80 16.59 -21.21
C ILE A 398 -26.15 16.94 -22.55
N ALA A 399 -25.29 16.07 -23.06
CA ALA A 399 -24.66 16.22 -24.37
C ALA A 399 -25.68 16.26 -25.53
N THR A 400 -26.69 15.39 -25.51
CA THR A 400 -27.71 15.29 -26.59
C THR A 400 -28.84 16.31 -26.48
N GLY A 401 -29.06 16.91 -25.31
CA GLY A 401 -30.12 17.90 -25.06
C GLY A 401 -29.80 19.34 -25.49
N SER A 402 -28.56 19.62 -25.91
CA SER A 402 -28.21 20.87 -26.59
C SER A 402 -28.41 20.72 -28.10
N ASP A 403 -29.62 21.06 -28.56
CA ASP A 403 -30.01 21.11 -29.97
C ASP A 403 -28.98 21.87 -30.83
N ASP A 404 -28.14 21.12 -31.56
CA ASP A 404 -27.74 21.39 -32.94
C ASP A 404 -27.05 20.13 -33.49
N ASP A 405 -27.45 19.71 -34.69
CA ASP A 405 -27.04 18.53 -35.47
C ASP A 405 -25.51 18.35 -35.62
N TYR A 406 -24.80 17.89 -34.57
CA TYR A 406 -23.34 17.79 -34.56
C TYR A 406 -22.80 16.70 -33.62
N ASP A 407 -22.20 15.66 -34.23
CA ASP A 407 -21.21 14.70 -33.68
C ASP A 407 -21.33 14.32 -32.18
N GLU A 408 -22.17 13.31 -31.88
CA GLU A 408 -22.36 12.75 -30.52
C GLU A 408 -21.04 12.37 -29.83
N ASP A 409 -20.02 11.95 -30.58
CA ASP A 409 -18.71 11.56 -30.04
C ASP A 409 -17.85 12.77 -29.62
N ARG A 410 -18.15 13.98 -30.13
CA ARG A 410 -17.51 15.22 -29.67
C ARG A 410 -18.12 15.71 -28.36
N LEU A 411 -19.44 15.62 -28.20
CA LEU A 411 -20.13 16.08 -26.99
C LEU A 411 -19.85 15.17 -25.78
N ARG A 412 -19.64 13.86 -25.99
CA ARG A 412 -19.14 12.94 -24.94
C ARG A 412 -17.80 13.39 -24.34
N ARG A 413 -16.93 14.00 -25.16
CA ARG A 413 -15.64 14.55 -24.71
C ARG A 413 -15.82 15.86 -23.94
N GLU A 414 -16.62 16.79 -24.48
CA GLU A 414 -16.79 18.13 -23.92
C GLU A 414 -17.57 18.14 -22.58
N ALA A 415 -18.51 17.21 -22.37
CA ALA A 415 -19.28 17.12 -21.13
C ALA A 415 -18.43 16.77 -19.90
N PHE A 416 -17.43 15.89 -20.05
CA PHE A 416 -16.50 15.54 -18.95
C PHE A 416 -15.52 16.69 -18.63
N ASP A 417 -15.04 17.41 -19.65
CA ASP A 417 -14.11 18.53 -19.45
C ASP A 417 -14.78 19.79 -18.85
N ALA A 418 -16.10 19.93 -18.98
CA ALA A 418 -16.85 21.09 -18.47
C ALA A 418 -17.07 21.08 -16.95
N VAL A 419 -17.01 19.92 -16.30
CA VAL A 419 -17.12 19.77 -14.82
C VAL A 419 -15.82 20.22 -14.09
N ARG A 420 -14.78 20.60 -14.84
CA ARG A 420 -13.42 20.92 -14.37
C ARG A 420 -13.26 22.21 -13.55
N ARG A 421 -14.33 22.91 -13.11
CA ARG A 421 -14.22 24.12 -12.26
C ARG A 421 -15.45 24.20 -11.34
N PRO A 422 -15.35 24.16 -9.98
CA PRO A 422 -14.39 24.93 -9.17
C PRO A 422 -13.82 24.22 -7.89
N ASN A 423 -12.74 24.84 -7.36
CA ASN A 423 -12.09 24.65 -6.04
C ASN A 423 -10.97 23.61 -5.91
N ASP A 424 -9.88 23.82 -6.67
CA ASP A 424 -8.55 23.49 -6.18
C ASP A 424 -8.19 24.40 -4.99
N ARG A 425 -8.41 23.89 -3.77
CA ARG A 425 -7.63 24.25 -2.58
C ARG A 425 -6.92 22.98 -2.08
N ARG A 426 -6.05 22.41 -2.92
CA ARG A 426 -5.34 21.14 -2.64
C ARG A 426 -3.93 21.34 -2.06
N GLU A 427 -3.63 22.48 -1.43
CA GLU A 427 -2.32 22.72 -0.80
C GLU A 427 -2.36 22.94 0.73
N GLU A 428 -3.52 23.10 1.36
CA GLU A 428 -3.60 23.36 2.82
C GLU A 428 -3.67 22.08 3.68
N VAL A 429 -4.17 20.95 3.15
CA VAL A 429 -4.34 19.70 3.92
C VAL A 429 -3.00 18.98 4.18
N LEU A 430 -2.00 19.16 3.30
CA LEU A 430 -0.68 18.52 3.40
C LEU A 430 0.16 19.04 4.57
N LEU A 431 -0.05 20.28 5.00
CA LEU A 431 0.70 20.89 6.12
C LEU A 431 0.16 20.45 7.50
N GLU A 432 -1.14 20.16 7.62
CA GLU A 432 -1.73 19.71 8.88
C GLU A 432 -1.33 18.26 9.23
N HIS A 433 -1.21 17.38 8.23
CA HIS A 433 -0.79 16.00 8.47
C HIS A 433 0.69 15.89 8.88
N MET A 434 1.58 16.67 8.26
CA MET A 434 2.99 16.76 8.68
C MET A 434 3.17 17.42 10.05
N ALA A 435 2.25 18.31 10.46
CA ALA A 435 2.26 18.93 11.78
C ALA A 435 1.69 18.02 12.89
N HIS A 436 0.73 17.15 12.56
CA HIS A 436 0.17 16.20 13.54
C HIS A 436 1.15 15.08 13.92
N THR A 437 2.05 14.67 13.02
CA THR A 437 3.16 13.77 13.35
C THR A 437 4.24 14.45 14.20
N GLN A 438 4.39 15.78 14.13
CA GLN A 438 5.31 16.54 14.99
C GLN A 438 4.73 16.86 16.39
N ALA A 439 3.41 16.85 16.56
CA ALA A 439 2.75 17.29 17.79
C ALA A 439 2.41 16.15 18.77
N THR A 440 2.50 14.88 18.38
CA THR A 440 2.16 13.72 19.23
C THR A 440 3.36 13.00 19.85
N GLY A 441 4.60 13.42 19.54
CA GLY A 441 5.84 12.90 20.12
C GLY A 441 6.17 13.37 21.55
N ALA A 442 5.24 14.04 22.24
CA ALA A 442 5.46 14.48 23.62
C ALA A 442 4.18 14.32 24.47
N GLY A 443 4.00 13.11 24.99
CA GLY A 443 3.21 12.89 26.20
C GLY A 443 2.01 11.96 26.03
N LEU A 444 2.25 10.66 26.12
CA LEU A 444 1.28 9.70 26.65
C LEU A 444 2.03 8.47 27.19
N VAL A 445 2.84 8.70 28.23
CA VAL A 445 3.24 7.64 29.17
C VAL A 445 2.75 8.09 30.55
N SER A 446 2.06 7.18 31.23
CA SER A 446 1.54 7.27 32.61
C SER A 446 0.20 7.99 32.80
N VAL A 447 -0.92 7.27 32.67
CA VAL A 447 -1.87 7.04 33.79
C VAL A 447 -2.66 5.73 33.56
N TYR A 448 -2.04 4.59 33.87
CA TYR A 448 -2.79 3.38 34.24
C TYR A 448 -2.16 2.78 35.50
N SER A 449 -2.50 3.33 36.66
CA SER A 449 -2.73 2.53 37.86
C SER A 449 -3.38 3.38 38.96
N THR A 450 -4.31 2.76 39.68
CA THR A 450 -4.88 3.18 40.98
C THR A 450 -5.73 4.46 41.03
N THR A 451 -7.06 4.30 40.95
CA THR A 451 -7.96 4.44 42.12
C THR A 451 -9.36 3.93 41.80
N LEU A 452 -9.69 2.75 42.33
CA LEU A 452 -11.05 2.37 42.72
C LEU A 452 -11.28 2.90 44.15
N ARG A 453 -12.51 3.33 44.46
CA ARG A 453 -13.03 3.99 45.69
C ARG A 453 -12.90 5.52 45.61
N GLU A 454 -13.94 6.33 45.81
CA GLU A 454 -15.19 6.23 46.58
C GLU A 454 -16.09 7.39 46.11
N GLU A 455 -17.31 7.13 45.66
CA GLU A 455 -18.41 8.10 45.75
C GLU A 455 -19.71 7.33 45.98
N ASP A 456 -20.06 7.19 47.26
CA ASP A 456 -21.43 7.03 47.73
C ASP A 456 -21.46 7.65 49.13
N GLU A 457 -21.97 8.87 49.26
CA GLU A 457 -22.82 9.23 50.40
C GLU A 457 -23.46 10.61 50.22
N TYR A 458 -24.74 10.56 49.82
CA TYR A 458 -25.74 11.57 50.15
C TYR A 458 -26.26 11.30 51.56
N GLY A 459 -26.32 12.31 52.42
CA GLY A 459 -27.32 12.34 53.50
C GLY A 459 -26.94 13.03 54.81
N GLY A 460 -27.40 14.28 54.97
CA GLY A 460 -28.30 14.63 56.07
C GLY A 460 -27.72 15.04 57.43
N SER A 461 -27.99 16.32 57.76
CA SER A 461 -28.04 17.01 59.07
C SER A 461 -26.75 17.26 59.84
#